data_AF-A0A1Y4V8Y6-F1
#
_entry.id   AF-A0A1Y4V8Y6-F1
#
_cell.length_a   1.000
_cell.length_b   1.000
_cell.length_c   1.000
_cell.angle_alpha   90.00
_cell.angle_beta   90.00
_cell.angle_gamma   90.00
#
_symmetry.space_group_name_H-M   'P 1'
#
loop_
_entity.id
_entity.type
_entity.pdbx_description
1 polymer ?
#
loop_
_entity_poly.entity_id
_entity_poly.type
_entity_poly.pdbx_seq_one_letter_code
_entity_poly.pdbx_strand_id
1 'polypeptide(L)'
;MLHYGKGLIFPSLWYEGSPLTILEMKSKGIPCSVPDRCAAAEEIEDGVTGFVFKTGDIHSLKQAIMKYEKADILTLQKNILSTFNADDYTPNTHTRNLLNIYSEILNN
;
A
#
# COMPACT_ATOMS: atom_id res chain seq x y z
N MET A 1 13.60 -8.98 -8.93
CA MET A 1 12.65 -8.14 -9.70
C MET A 1 12.29 -6.84 -8.98
N LEU A 2 12.01 -6.84 -7.68
CA LEU A 2 11.57 -5.66 -6.90
C LEU A 2 12.66 -4.59 -6.58
N HIS A 3 13.83 -4.62 -7.22
CA HIS A 3 14.92 -3.66 -6.96
C HIS A 3 15.08 -2.58 -8.05
N TYR A 4 14.35 -2.69 -9.16
CA TYR A 4 14.46 -1.77 -10.30
C TYR A 4 13.13 -1.13 -10.73
N GLY A 5 12.01 -1.50 -10.09
CA GLY A 5 10.70 -0.92 -10.38
C GLY A 5 10.60 0.50 -9.83
N LYS A 6 10.21 1.46 -10.66
CA LYS A 6 10.02 2.86 -10.24
C LYS A 6 8.61 3.13 -9.67
N GLY A 7 7.69 2.20 -9.86
CA GLY A 7 6.31 2.21 -9.37
C GLY A 7 5.64 0.87 -9.65
N LEU A 8 4.61 0.52 -8.87
CA LEU A 8 3.80 -0.69 -9.06
C LEU A 8 2.38 -0.30 -9.49
N ILE A 9 1.82 -1.02 -10.46
CA ILE A 9 0.39 -0.97 -10.78
C ILE A 9 -0.22 -2.31 -10.37
N PHE A 10 -1.26 -2.28 -9.54
CA PHE A 10 -1.96 -3.46 -9.06
C PHE A 10 -3.42 -3.43 -9.53
N PRO A 11 -3.76 -3.86 -10.75
CA PRO A 11 -5.08 -3.64 -11.35
C PRO A 11 -6.09 -4.75 -11.07
N SER A 12 -6.17 -5.23 -9.82
CA SER A 12 -7.15 -6.26 -9.47
C SER A 12 -8.58 -5.75 -9.70
N LEU A 13 -9.42 -6.62 -10.26
CA LEU A 13 -10.86 -6.37 -10.40
C LEU A 13 -11.65 -6.89 -9.19
N TRP A 14 -11.01 -7.73 -8.37
CA TRP A 14 -11.60 -8.36 -7.20
C TRP A 14 -11.29 -7.55 -5.95
N TYR A 15 -12.13 -7.72 -4.93
CA TYR A 15 -11.84 -7.19 -3.61
C TYR A 15 -10.74 -8.03 -2.95
N GLU A 16 -9.56 -7.44 -2.80
CA GLU A 16 -8.42 -8.09 -2.17
C GLU A 16 -8.31 -7.71 -0.69
N GLY A 17 -8.07 -8.72 0.16
CA GLY A 17 -7.78 -8.55 1.58
C GLY A 17 -6.32 -8.16 1.78
N SER A 18 -6.07 -6.85 1.86
CA SER A 18 -4.77 -6.19 2.12
C SER A 18 -3.56 -6.93 1.50
N PRO A 19 -3.36 -6.84 0.17
CA PRO A 19 -2.30 -7.56 -0.50
C PRO A 19 -0.91 -7.19 0.03
N LEU A 20 -0.17 -8.17 0.53
CA LEU A 20 1.19 -8.02 1.06
C LEU A 20 2.15 -7.39 0.03
N THR A 21 1.88 -7.54 -1.27
CA THR A 21 2.66 -6.91 -2.32
C THR A 21 2.72 -5.38 -2.17
N ILE A 22 1.63 -4.73 -1.75
CA ILE A 22 1.61 -3.27 -1.55
C ILE A 22 2.46 -2.89 -0.34
N LEU A 23 2.39 -3.69 0.72
CA LEU A 23 3.22 -3.54 1.91
C LEU A 23 4.71 -3.67 1.57
N GLU A 24 5.09 -4.70 0.80
CA GLU A 24 6.45 -4.91 0.32
C GLU A 24 6.96 -3.71 -0.50
N MET A 25 6.09 -3.07 -1.29
CA MET A 25 6.47 -1.89 -2.06
C MET A 25 6.65 -0.67 -1.16
N LYS A 26 5.75 -0.45 -0.20
CA LYS A 26 5.86 0.62 0.80
C LYS A 26 7.17 0.52 1.58
N SER A 27 7.57 -0.68 2.00
CA SER A 27 8.86 -0.90 2.68
C SER A 27 10.09 -0.50 1.87
N LYS A 28 9.96 -0.38 0.55
CA LYS A 28 11.02 0.03 -0.38
C LYS A 28 10.85 1.46 -0.89
N GLY A 29 9.86 2.19 -0.37
CA GLY A 29 9.49 3.52 -0.85
C GLY A 29 8.86 3.51 -2.26
N ILE A 30 8.46 2.37 -2.80
CA ILE A 30 7.97 2.29 -4.19
C ILE A 30 6.49 2.70 -4.21
N PRO A 31 6.11 3.78 -4.92
CA PRO A 31 4.71 4.20 -5.01
C PRO A 31 3.88 3.17 -5.76
N CYS A 32 2.65 2.97 -5.28
CA CYS A 32 1.71 2.02 -5.86
C CYS A 32 0.49 2.74 -6.44
N SER A 33 -0.01 2.25 -7.58
CA SER A 33 -1.32 2.59 -8.12
C SER A 33 -2.27 1.41 -7.90
N VAL A 34 -3.35 1.61 -7.15
CA VAL A 34 -4.30 0.54 -6.76
C VAL A 34 -5.75 0.92 -7.08
N PRO A 35 -6.66 -0.05 -7.28
CA PRO A 35 -8.08 0.18 -7.44
C PRO A 35 -8.73 0.64 -6.11
N ASP A 36 -9.79 1.44 -6.21
CA ASP A 36 -10.59 1.94 -5.09
C ASP A 36 -11.32 0.83 -4.32
N ARG A 37 -11.62 -0.30 -4.96
CA ARG A 37 -12.20 -1.50 -4.30
C ARG A 37 -11.15 -2.52 -3.89
N CYS A 38 -10.16 -2.09 -3.12
CA CYS A 38 -9.13 -2.95 -2.53
C CYS A 38 -8.75 -2.39 -1.17
N ALA A 39 -8.52 -3.25 -0.16
CA ALA A 39 -8.11 -2.78 1.16
C ALA A 39 -6.77 -2.00 1.10
N ALA A 40 -5.94 -2.26 0.10
CA ALA A 40 -4.73 -1.46 -0.13
C ALA A 40 -5.00 0.01 -0.48
N ALA A 41 -6.21 0.37 -0.90
CA ALA A 41 -6.57 1.77 -1.14
C ALA A 41 -6.61 2.57 0.17
N GLU A 42 -6.95 1.95 1.29
CA GLU A 42 -6.97 2.58 2.62
C GLU A 42 -5.55 2.93 3.10
N GLU A 43 -4.56 2.20 2.58
CA GLU A 43 -3.14 2.35 2.90
C GLU A 43 -2.41 3.35 1.99
N ILE A 44 -3.12 3.95 1.03
CA ILE A 44 -2.57 4.87 0.02
C ILE A 44 -3.29 6.21 0.09
N GLU A 45 -2.49 7.27 0.22
CA GLU A 45 -2.95 8.65 0.10
C GLU A 45 -2.72 9.12 -1.35
N ASP A 46 -3.82 9.35 -2.10
CA ASP A 46 -3.77 9.67 -3.54
C ASP A 46 -2.92 10.93 -3.80
N GLY A 47 -1.90 10.80 -4.63
CA GLY A 47 -0.94 11.85 -4.97
C GLY A 47 0.16 12.09 -3.95
N VAL A 48 0.12 11.45 -2.77
CA VAL A 48 1.08 11.67 -1.67
C VAL A 48 1.97 10.46 -1.43
N THR A 49 1.40 9.27 -1.33
CA THR A 49 2.14 8.00 -1.15
C THR A 49 1.89 6.99 -2.28
N GLY A 50 0.97 7.30 -3.19
CA GLY A 50 0.63 6.48 -4.34
C GLY A 50 -0.55 7.08 -5.10
N PHE A 51 -1.27 6.24 -5.84
CA PHE A 51 -2.44 6.68 -6.60
C PHE A 51 -3.59 5.69 -6.47
N VAL A 52 -4.82 6.19 -6.40
CA VAL A 52 -6.02 5.38 -6.39
C VAL A 52 -6.81 5.62 -7.68
N PHE A 53 -7.25 4.54 -8.33
CA PHE A 53 -8.09 4.61 -9.52
C PHE A 53 -9.36 3.77 -9.35
N LYS A 54 -10.39 4.06 -10.15
CA LYS A 54 -11.66 3.34 -10.07
C LYS A 54 -11.55 1.93 -10.64
N THR A 55 -11.99 0.91 -9.90
CA THR A 55 -11.97 -0.49 -10.33
C THR A 55 -12.69 -0.68 -11.67
N GLY A 56 -12.01 -1.33 -12.62
CA GLY A 56 -12.55 -1.63 -13.94
C GLY A 56 -12.63 -0.43 -14.90
N ASP A 57 -12.15 0.76 -14.50
CA ASP A 57 -12.17 1.96 -15.32
C ASP A 57 -10.79 2.25 -15.93
N ILE A 58 -10.65 1.99 -17.22
CA ILE A 58 -9.40 2.23 -17.96
C ILE A 58 -9.02 3.71 -18.04
N HIS A 59 -9.98 4.63 -18.04
CA HIS A 59 -9.71 6.06 -18.09
C HIS A 59 -9.18 6.54 -16.74
N SER A 60 -9.73 6.04 -15.64
CA SER A 60 -9.22 6.33 -14.30
C SER A 60 -7.82 5.76 -14.10
N LEU A 61 -7.56 4.53 -14.55
CA LEU A 61 -6.22 3.94 -14.52
C LEU A 61 -5.22 4.77 -15.33
N LYS A 62 -5.58 5.18 -16.56
CA LYS A 62 -4.73 6.05 -17.38
C LYS A 62 -4.41 7.36 -16.66
N GLN A 63 -5.38 7.96 -15.98
CA GLN A 63 -5.14 9.18 -15.21
C GLN A 63 -4.17 8.95 -14.05
N ALA A 64 -4.28 7.85 -13.31
CA ALA A 64 -3.33 7.51 -12.25
C ALA A 64 -1.90 7.36 -12.79
N ILE A 65 -1.73 6.70 -13.93
CA ILE A 65 -0.42 6.57 -14.61
C ILE A 65 0.12 7.96 -15.01
N MET A 66 -0.72 8.81 -15.61
CA MET A 66 -0.31 10.17 -16.01
C MET A 66 0.03 11.07 -14.81
N LYS A 67 -0.67 10.90 -13.67
CA LYS A 67 -0.32 11.60 -12.43
C LYS A 67 1.06 11.14 -11.94
N TYR A 68 1.31 9.83 -11.93
CA TYR A 68 2.61 9.26 -11.58
C TYR A 68 3.74 9.80 -12.46
N GLU A 69 3.55 9.83 -13.78
CA GLU A 69 4.57 10.32 -14.72
C GLU A 69 4.95 11.79 -14.50
N LYS A 70 4.03 12.60 -13.96
CA LYS A 70 4.24 14.02 -13.67
C LYS A 70 4.69 14.28 -12.23
N ALA A 71 4.66 13.27 -11.37
CA ALA A 71 4.97 13.43 -9.95
C ALA A 71 6.48 13.53 -9.70
N ASP A 72 6.85 14.24 -8.64
CA ASP A 72 8.19 14.14 -8.10
C ASP A 72 8.33 12.84 -7.31
N ILE A 73 9.02 11.87 -7.92
CA ILE A 73 9.26 10.54 -7.35
C ILE A 73 10.01 10.62 -6.01
N LEU A 74 10.94 11.55 -5.85
CA LEU A 74 11.70 11.67 -4.59
C LEU A 74 10.80 12.10 -3.44
N THR A 75 9.87 13.02 -3.71
CA THR A 75 8.86 13.44 -2.73
C THR A 75 7.92 12.30 -2.36
N LEU A 76 7.38 11.57 -3.36
CA LEU A 76 6.54 10.38 -3.09
C LEU A 76 7.29 9.34 -2.25
N GLN A 77 8.53 9.00 -2.63
CA GLN A 77 9.37 8.04 -1.91
C GLN A 77 9.59 8.46 -0.45
N LYS A 78 9.91 9.73 -0.24
CA LYS A 78 10.10 10.28 1.10
C LYS A 78 8.83 10.16 1.94
N ASN A 79 7.67 10.51 1.38
CA ASN A 79 6.39 10.43 2.08
C ASN A 79 6.04 8.98 2.46
N ILE A 80 6.25 8.04 1.54
CA ILE A 80 6.04 6.60 1.80
C ILE A 80 6.94 6.15 2.96
N LEU A 81 8.24 6.42 2.87
CA LEU A 81 9.19 5.98 3.90
C LEU A 81 8.96 6.68 5.25
N SER A 82 8.45 7.91 5.27
CA SER A 82 8.13 8.61 6.52
C SER A 82 6.84 8.11 7.20
N THR A 83 5.93 7.51 6.44
CA THR A 83 4.64 7.00 6.95
C THR A 83 4.65 5.49 7.17
N PHE A 84 5.67 4.80 6.66
CA PHE A 84 5.83 3.36 6.82
C PHE A 84 6.69 3.03 8.04
N ASN A 85 6.13 2.27 8.97
CA ASN A 85 6.86 1.71 10.10
C ASN A 85 7.02 0.19 9.93
N ALA A 86 8.25 -0.27 9.70
CA ALA A 86 8.54 -1.69 9.48
C ALA A 86 8.24 -2.54 10.73
N ASP A 87 8.36 -1.97 11.93
CA ASP A 87 8.20 -2.71 13.18
C ASP A 87 6.77 -3.20 13.39
N ASP A 88 5.78 -2.51 12.81
CA ASP A 88 4.36 -2.86 12.86
C ASP A 88 4.06 -4.19 12.15
N TYR A 89 4.89 -4.55 11.17
CA TYR A 89 4.69 -5.71 10.31
C TYR A 89 5.67 -6.87 10.60
N THR A 90 6.37 -6.82 11.73
CA THR A 90 7.28 -7.91 12.13
C THR A 90 6.51 -9.10 12.71
N PRO A 91 7.01 -10.34 12.57
CA PRO A 91 6.42 -11.51 13.22
C PRO A 91 6.30 -11.34 14.74
N ASN A 92 7.27 -10.66 15.36
CA ASN A 92 7.26 -10.41 16.81
C ASN A 92 6.12 -9.47 17.22
N THR A 93 5.92 -8.36 16.50
CA THR A 93 4.80 -7.44 16.77
C THR A 93 3.47 -8.12 16.50
N HIS A 94 3.35 -8.85 15.39
CA HIS A 94 2.14 -9.62 15.09
C HIS A 94 1.80 -10.64 16.20
N THR A 95 2.80 -11.42 16.63
CA THR A 95 2.62 -12.41 17.71
C THR A 95 2.22 -11.75 19.03
N ARG A 96 2.87 -10.63 19.38
CA ARG A 96 2.53 -9.86 20.60
C ARG A 96 1.09 -9.36 20.57
N ASN A 97 0.67 -8.76 19.46
CA ASN A 97 -0.69 -8.24 19.31
C ASN A 97 -1.72 -9.36 19.37
N LEU A 98 -1.44 -10.50 18.73
CA LEU A 98 -2.31 -11.67 18.78
C LEU A 98 -2.46 -12.23 20.20
N LEU A 99 -1.36 -12.36 20.93
CA LEU A 99 -1.37 -12.84 22.32
C LEU A 99 -2.11 -11.87 23.26
N ASN A 100 -2.01 -10.57 23.04
CA ASN A 100 -2.76 -9.57 23.81
C ASN A 100 -4.27 -9.76 23.62
N ILE A 101 -4.74 -9.89 22.38
CA ILE A 101 -6.16 -10.14 22.06
C ILE A 101 -6.63 -11.44 22.73
N TYR A 102 -5.85 -12.53 22.63
CA TYR A 102 -6.20 -13.79 23.29
C TYR A 102 -6.25 -13.67 24.81
N SER A 103 -5.31 -12.92 25.40
CA SER A 103 -5.29 -12.67 26.85
C SER A 103 -6.50 -11.85 27.30
N GLU A 104 -6.94 -10.87 26.51
CA GLU A 104 -8.15 -10.09 26.79
C GLU A 104 -9.42 -10.95 26.73
N ILE A 105 -9.51 -11.87 25.78
CA ILE A 105 -10.68 -12.77 25.65
C ILE A 105 -10.72 -13.79 26.79
N LEU A 106 -9.56 -14.35 27.19
CA LEU A 106 -9.48 -15.38 28.22
C LEU A 106 -9.57 -14.85 29.66
N ASN A 107 -9.23 -13.58 29.88
CA ASN A 107 -9.33 -12.92 31.19
C ASN A 107 -10.64 -12.14 31.38
N ASN A 108 -11.55 -12.19 30.39
CA ASN A 108 -12.95 -11.80 30.52
C ASN A 108 -13.83 -13.04 30.73
#